data_AF-A0A4V6XBH8-F1
#
_entry.id   AF-A0A4V6XBH8-F1
#
_cell.length_a   1.000
_cell.length_b   1.000
_cell.length_c   1.000
_cell.angle_alpha   90.00
_cell.angle_beta   90.00
_cell.angle_gamma   90.00
#
_symmetry.space_group_name_H-M   'P 1'
#
loop_
_entity.id
_entity.type
_entity.pdbx_description
1 polymer ?
#
loop_
_entity_poly.entity_id
_entity_poly.type
_entity_poly.pdbx_seq_one_letter_code
_entity_poly.pdbx_strand_id
1 'polypeptide(L)'
;MELSQARIVVLVENLYQELELWYPVLRFREDGAQVRVVGPSTDEVYASKIGYPARADLTVADFDLDSVDAVIIPGGFSPEYLRRNPDMVKLVRDADAKGLVVAAICHAGWMLATAGIVAGRDATCVATIKDDVINAGANFRDEPVVVDGNLITSRLPNDLPEFCAAIKDALEAREPAKGGPLPDLASPPNSSPAYTATAIMKNRAAGPGSSNYRAYAVLDA
;
A
#
# COMPACT_ATOMS: atom_id res chain seq x y z
N MET A 1 -15.36 -11.60 9.53
CA MET A 1 -14.38 -12.40 10.30
C MET A 1 -13.98 -11.64 11.55
N GLU A 2 -13.36 -12.28 12.55
CA GLU A 2 -12.68 -11.54 13.62
C GLU A 2 -11.38 -10.92 13.08
N LEU A 3 -11.02 -9.70 13.49
CA LEU A 3 -9.80 -9.04 12.97
C LEU A 3 -8.51 -9.81 13.27
N SER A 4 -8.48 -10.60 14.35
CA SER A 4 -7.35 -11.49 14.66
C SER A 4 -7.12 -12.61 13.61
N GLN A 5 -8.11 -12.86 12.76
CA GLN A 5 -8.02 -13.81 11.64
C GLN A 5 -7.60 -13.12 10.34
N ALA A 6 -7.70 -11.79 10.26
CA ALA A 6 -7.48 -11.04 9.05
C ALA A 6 -6.00 -11.01 8.67
N ARG A 7 -5.73 -11.14 7.36
CA ARG A 7 -4.39 -11.13 6.77
C ARG A 7 -4.30 -9.98 5.78
N ILE A 8 -3.51 -8.98 6.15
CA ILE A 8 -3.47 -7.69 5.45
C ILE A 8 -2.07 -7.48 4.90
N VAL A 9 -1.99 -7.13 3.62
CA VAL A 9 -0.74 -6.64 3.02
C VAL A 9 -0.82 -5.13 2.83
N VAL A 10 0.23 -4.42 3.22
CA VAL A 10 0.35 -2.96 3.06
C VAL A 10 1.53 -2.68 2.14
N LEU A 11 1.27 -2.01 1.01
CA LEU A 11 2.31 -1.81 0.00
C LEU A 11 3.29 -0.71 0.39
N VAL A 12 4.56 -0.87 0.02
CA VAL A 12 5.61 0.15 0.24
C VAL A 12 6.48 0.35 -1.00
N GLU A 13 6.82 1.61 -1.24
CA GLU A 13 7.91 2.07 -2.09
C GLU A 13 8.40 3.43 -1.55
N ASN A 14 9.50 3.93 -2.08
CA ASN A 14 10.07 5.24 -1.80
C ASN A 14 9.05 6.37 -1.94
N LEU A 15 9.28 7.41 -1.14
CA LEU A 15 8.45 8.60 -1.02
C LEU A 15 7.02 8.30 -0.56
N TYR A 16 6.78 7.21 0.17
CA TYR A 16 5.50 6.96 0.82
C TYR A 16 5.15 8.06 1.85
N GLN A 17 3.86 8.28 2.10
CA GLN A 17 3.41 9.12 3.20
C GLN A 17 3.40 8.30 4.50
N GLU A 18 4.04 8.85 5.52
CA GLU A 18 4.44 8.16 6.75
C GLU A 18 3.25 7.60 7.53
N LEU A 19 2.22 8.42 7.73
CA LEU A 19 1.00 8.04 8.45
C LEU A 19 0.16 7.06 7.63
N GLU A 20 0.07 7.24 6.32
CA GLU A 20 -0.71 6.40 5.41
C GLU A 20 -0.13 4.97 5.30
N LEU A 21 1.17 4.79 5.56
CA LEU A 21 1.78 3.46 5.73
C LEU A 21 1.63 2.95 7.17
N TRP A 22 2.16 3.71 8.14
CA TRP A 22 2.37 3.18 9.49
C TRP A 22 1.09 3.13 10.34
N TYR A 23 0.14 4.04 10.13
CA TYR A 23 -1.11 4.01 10.88
C TYR A 23 -1.92 2.74 10.58
N PRO A 24 -2.20 2.35 9.31
CA PRO A 24 -2.85 1.07 9.03
C PRO A 24 -2.06 -0.13 9.57
N VAL A 25 -0.73 -0.13 9.41
CA VAL A 25 0.13 -1.23 9.90
C VAL A 25 -0.02 -1.42 11.41
N LEU A 26 0.08 -0.35 12.19
CA LEU A 26 0.02 -0.43 13.65
C LEU A 26 -1.40 -0.68 14.14
N ARG A 27 -2.40 0.00 13.56
CA ARG A 27 -3.82 -0.11 13.93
C ARG A 27 -4.33 -1.53 13.80
N PHE A 28 -4.08 -2.19 12.66
CA PHE A 28 -4.57 -3.56 12.46
C PHE A 28 -3.75 -4.60 13.22
N ARG A 29 -2.45 -4.36 13.47
CA ARG A 29 -1.65 -5.21 14.36
C ARG A 29 -2.14 -5.14 15.81
N GLU A 30 -2.54 -3.96 16.28
CA GLU A 30 -3.15 -3.77 17.61
C GLU A 30 -4.45 -4.57 17.75
N ASP A 31 -5.25 -4.64 16.69
CA ASP A 31 -6.46 -5.47 16.63
C ASP A 31 -6.18 -6.98 16.41
N GLY A 32 -4.90 -7.39 16.39
CA GLY A 32 -4.47 -8.77 16.28
C GLY A 32 -4.35 -9.32 14.86
N ALA A 33 -4.60 -8.52 13.83
CA ALA A 33 -4.49 -8.96 12.43
C ALA A 33 -3.04 -9.28 12.05
N GLN A 34 -2.87 -10.23 11.13
CA GLN A 34 -1.57 -10.54 10.54
C GLN A 34 -1.25 -9.52 9.42
N VAL A 35 -0.50 -8.47 9.76
CA VAL A 35 -0.13 -7.41 8.80
C VAL A 35 1.30 -7.57 8.29
N ARG A 36 1.48 -7.53 6.97
CA ARG A 36 2.79 -7.57 6.28
C ARG A 36 2.99 -6.36 5.39
N VAL A 37 4.15 -5.71 5.50
CA VAL A 37 4.58 -4.69 4.55
C VAL A 37 5.15 -5.40 3.33
N VAL A 38 4.61 -5.10 2.14
CA VAL A 38 5.01 -5.75 0.88
C VAL A 38 5.62 -4.73 -0.07
N GLY A 39 6.83 -5.00 -0.54
CA GLY A 39 7.56 -4.10 -1.44
C GLY A 39 8.24 -4.87 -2.59
N PRO A 40 8.81 -4.17 -3.57
CA PRO A 40 9.48 -4.81 -4.71
C PRO A 40 10.68 -5.69 -4.32
N SER A 41 11.28 -5.42 -3.17
CA SER A 41 12.44 -6.14 -2.62
C SER A 41 12.45 -6.04 -1.09
N THR A 42 12.89 -7.11 -0.41
CA THR A 42 13.13 -7.15 1.04
C THR A 42 14.56 -6.71 1.40
N ASP A 43 15.48 -6.67 0.43
CA ASP A 43 16.86 -6.24 0.64
C ASP A 43 17.02 -4.71 0.72
N GLU A 44 16.00 -3.97 0.29
CA GLU A 44 16.02 -2.51 0.18
C GLU A 44 15.44 -1.83 1.44
N VAL A 45 15.84 -0.59 1.64
CA VAL A 45 15.15 0.35 2.52
C VAL A 45 14.34 1.30 1.65
N TYR A 46 13.16 1.66 2.11
CA TYR A 46 12.26 2.59 1.46
C TYR A 46 12.22 3.88 2.29
N ALA A 47 12.60 5.01 1.68
CA ALA A 47 12.50 6.30 2.36
C ALA A 47 11.09 6.85 2.25
N SER A 48 10.54 7.40 3.32
CA SER A 48 9.33 8.21 3.23
C SER A 48 9.61 9.58 2.60
N LYS A 49 8.60 10.43 2.43
CA LYS A 49 8.78 11.81 1.95
C LYS A 49 9.70 12.64 2.86
N ILE A 50 9.72 12.36 4.16
CA ILE A 50 10.59 13.02 5.15
C ILE A 50 11.80 12.17 5.56
N GLY A 51 12.04 11.04 4.88
CA GLY A 51 13.19 10.17 5.14
C GLY A 51 12.99 9.18 6.28
N TYR A 52 11.78 8.96 6.77
CA TYR A 52 11.50 7.88 7.73
C TYR A 52 11.65 6.52 7.03
N PRO A 53 12.48 5.59 7.54
CA PRO A 53 12.77 4.34 6.84
C PRO A 53 11.66 3.30 7.03
N ALA A 54 11.33 2.58 5.95
CA ALA A 54 10.57 1.33 5.99
C ALA A 54 11.34 0.19 5.32
N ARG A 55 11.05 -1.04 5.73
CA ARG A 55 11.51 -2.26 5.05
C ARG A 55 10.30 -3.10 4.70
N ALA A 56 10.36 -3.79 3.57
CA ALA A 56 9.36 -4.79 3.23
C ALA A 56 9.61 -6.04 4.07
N ASP A 57 8.53 -6.60 4.60
CA ASP A 57 8.53 -7.90 5.26
C ASP A 57 8.58 -9.02 4.21
N LEU A 58 7.89 -8.82 3.07
CA LEU A 58 7.73 -9.78 1.98
C LEU A 58 7.79 -9.09 0.62
N THR A 59 8.02 -9.89 -0.41
CA THR A 59 7.75 -9.58 -1.81
C THR A 59 6.49 -10.29 -2.27
N VAL A 60 5.99 -9.92 -3.46
CA VAL A 60 4.85 -10.58 -4.11
C VAL A 60 5.06 -12.06 -4.41
N ALA A 61 6.32 -12.54 -4.40
CA ALA A 61 6.65 -13.94 -4.65
C ALA A 61 6.58 -14.82 -3.39
N ASP A 62 6.47 -14.23 -2.20
CA ASP A 62 6.58 -14.93 -0.92
C ASP A 62 5.23 -15.45 -0.37
N PHE A 63 4.12 -15.14 -1.04
CA PHE A 63 2.78 -15.53 -0.59
C PHE A 63 1.82 -15.77 -1.76
N ASP A 64 0.78 -16.56 -1.50
CA ASP A 64 -0.36 -16.69 -2.42
C ASP A 64 -1.41 -15.62 -2.09
N LEU A 65 -2.00 -15.02 -3.11
CA LEU A 65 -3.08 -14.05 -2.94
C LEU A 65 -4.32 -14.67 -2.26
N ASP A 66 -4.54 -15.98 -2.37
CA ASP A 66 -5.61 -16.69 -1.66
C ASP A 66 -5.43 -16.72 -0.13
N SER A 67 -4.25 -16.31 0.36
CA SER A 67 -3.93 -16.14 1.77
C SER A 67 -4.20 -14.73 2.30
N VAL A 68 -4.66 -13.79 1.46
CA VAL A 68 -4.82 -12.38 1.82
C VAL A 68 -6.30 -12.01 1.90
N ASP A 69 -6.66 -11.12 2.82
CA ASP A 69 -8.01 -10.55 2.96
C ASP A 69 -8.10 -9.11 2.45
N ALA A 70 -7.01 -8.35 2.60
CA ALA A 70 -6.92 -6.95 2.19
C ALA A 70 -5.55 -6.56 1.63
N VAL A 71 -5.57 -5.71 0.61
CA VAL A 71 -4.42 -4.96 0.09
C VAL A 71 -4.63 -3.48 0.37
N ILE A 72 -3.74 -2.89 1.18
CA ILE A 72 -3.74 -1.46 1.50
C ILE A 72 -2.62 -0.77 0.72
N ILE A 73 -2.95 0.33 0.04
CA ILE A 73 -2.04 1.11 -0.81
C ILE A 73 -1.94 2.53 -0.22
N PRO A 74 -0.84 2.83 0.49
CA PRO A 74 -0.54 4.18 0.95
C PRO A 74 -0.28 5.15 -0.22
N GLY A 75 -0.45 6.44 0.02
CA GLY A 75 -0.08 7.51 -0.91
C GLY A 75 1.33 8.03 -0.68
N GLY A 76 1.48 9.36 -0.71
CA GLY A 76 2.77 10.00 -1.00
C GLY A 76 3.10 9.92 -2.49
N PHE A 77 4.36 9.80 -2.86
CA PHE A 77 4.76 9.50 -4.24
C PHE A 77 5.10 8.02 -4.46
N SER A 78 5.00 7.18 -3.42
CA SER A 78 5.16 5.72 -3.53
C SER A 78 4.32 5.10 -4.66
N PRO A 79 3.03 5.46 -4.86
CA PRO A 79 2.23 4.93 -5.97
C PRO A 79 2.82 5.16 -7.37
N GLU A 80 3.56 6.25 -7.57
CA GLU A 80 4.24 6.53 -8.85
C GLU A 80 5.37 5.53 -9.14
N TYR A 81 6.04 5.03 -8.10
CA TYR A 81 7.04 3.97 -8.24
C TYR A 81 6.39 2.58 -8.31
N LEU A 82 5.38 2.32 -7.47
CA LEU A 82 4.66 1.03 -7.45
C LEU A 82 4.05 0.71 -8.81
N ARG A 83 3.38 1.66 -9.45
CA ARG A 83 2.68 1.46 -10.74
C ARG A 83 3.62 1.14 -11.91
N ARG A 84 4.93 1.34 -11.74
CA ARG A 84 5.96 0.99 -12.74
C ARG A 84 6.45 -0.45 -12.60
N ASN A 85 6.11 -1.11 -11.49
CA ASN A 85 6.42 -2.52 -11.27
C ASN A 85 5.21 -3.38 -11.72
N PRO A 86 5.35 -4.22 -12.76
CA PRO A 86 4.25 -5.01 -13.29
C PRO A 86 3.69 -6.03 -12.29
N ASP A 87 4.51 -6.55 -11.38
CA ASP A 87 4.06 -7.52 -10.38
C ASP A 87 3.20 -6.86 -9.30
N MET A 88 3.53 -5.62 -8.91
CA MET A 88 2.70 -4.81 -8.01
C MET A 88 1.37 -4.43 -8.68
N VAL A 89 1.41 -4.08 -9.97
CA VAL A 89 0.21 -3.79 -10.75
C VAL A 89 -0.69 -5.03 -10.84
N LYS A 90 -0.09 -6.19 -11.09
CA LYS A 90 -0.80 -7.47 -11.13
C LYS A 90 -1.40 -7.83 -9.77
N LEU A 91 -0.66 -7.66 -8.66
CA LEU A 91 -1.17 -7.90 -7.31
C LEU A 91 -2.46 -7.13 -7.05
N VAL A 92 -2.47 -5.82 -7.29
CA VAL A 92 -3.65 -4.97 -7.03
C VAL A 92 -4.82 -5.35 -7.94
N ARG A 93 -4.57 -5.58 -9.22
CA ARG A 93 -5.60 -5.99 -10.18
C ARG A 93 -6.23 -7.34 -9.80
N ASP A 94 -5.40 -8.32 -9.48
CA ASP A 94 -5.88 -9.66 -9.13
C ASP A 94 -6.60 -9.66 -7.77
N ALA A 95 -6.18 -8.79 -6.83
CA ALA A 95 -6.85 -8.62 -5.56
C ALA A 95 -8.28 -8.11 -5.74
N ASP A 96 -8.47 -7.08 -6.58
CA ASP A 96 -9.81 -6.58 -6.92
C ASP A 96 -10.65 -7.65 -7.64
N ALA A 97 -10.06 -8.35 -8.63
CA ALA A 97 -10.75 -9.39 -9.39
C ALA A 97 -11.21 -10.57 -8.53
N LYS A 98 -10.48 -10.87 -7.45
CA LYS A 98 -10.85 -11.90 -6.46
C LYS A 98 -11.80 -11.37 -5.37
N GLY A 99 -12.14 -10.09 -5.37
CA GLY A 99 -13.05 -9.47 -4.39
C GLY A 99 -12.43 -9.21 -3.01
N LEU A 100 -11.09 -9.25 -2.90
CA LEU A 100 -10.39 -8.85 -1.67
C LEU A 100 -10.64 -7.37 -1.40
N VAL A 101 -10.52 -6.95 -0.14
CA VAL A 101 -10.54 -5.50 0.17
C VAL A 101 -9.34 -4.87 -0.53
N VAL A 102 -9.58 -3.92 -1.42
CA VAL A 102 -8.54 -3.07 -1.98
C VAL A 102 -8.76 -1.68 -1.42
N ALA A 103 -7.85 -1.23 -0.57
CA ALA A 103 -7.96 0.04 0.12
C ALA A 103 -6.84 0.99 -0.32
N ALA A 104 -7.17 2.17 -0.84
CA ALA A 104 -6.19 3.09 -1.41
C ALA A 104 -6.43 4.52 -0.95
N ILE A 105 -5.38 5.20 -0.49
CA ILE A 105 -5.49 6.56 0.04
C ILE A 105 -4.61 7.55 -0.73
N CYS A 106 -5.08 8.79 -0.84
CA CYS A 106 -4.29 9.91 -1.35
C CYS A 106 -3.88 9.71 -2.82
N HIS A 107 -2.58 9.64 -3.11
CA HIS A 107 -2.05 9.45 -4.46
C HIS A 107 -2.16 8.00 -4.95
N ALA A 108 -2.60 7.06 -4.09
CA ALA A 108 -2.77 5.66 -4.48
C ALA A 108 -3.80 5.47 -5.60
N GLY A 109 -4.64 6.48 -5.89
CA GLY A 109 -5.49 6.51 -7.08
C GLY A 109 -4.72 6.28 -8.40
N TRP A 110 -3.46 6.70 -8.51
CA TRP A 110 -2.62 6.38 -9.68
C TRP A 110 -2.40 4.87 -9.87
N MET A 111 -2.19 4.16 -8.75
CA MET A 111 -2.02 2.72 -8.75
C MET A 111 -3.30 2.03 -9.21
N LEU A 112 -4.46 2.48 -8.71
CA LEU A 112 -5.76 1.97 -9.14
C LEU A 112 -6.05 2.23 -10.63
N ALA A 113 -5.73 3.43 -11.11
CA ALA A 113 -5.85 3.81 -12.51
C ALA A 113 -4.99 2.90 -13.42
N THR A 114 -3.73 2.65 -13.04
CA THR A 114 -2.84 1.74 -13.78
C THR A 114 -3.28 0.26 -13.67
N ALA A 115 -3.82 -0.17 -12.53
CA ALA A 115 -4.40 -1.50 -12.39
C ALA A 115 -5.68 -1.68 -13.24
N GLY A 116 -6.37 -0.58 -13.56
CA GLY A 116 -7.58 -0.56 -14.37
C GLY A 116 -8.84 -0.92 -13.59
N ILE A 117 -8.85 -0.66 -12.27
CA ILE A 117 -9.90 -1.16 -11.36
C ILE A 117 -10.91 -0.09 -10.91
N VAL A 118 -10.75 1.17 -11.36
CA VAL A 118 -11.60 2.31 -10.97
C VAL A 118 -12.65 2.71 -12.01
N ALA A 119 -12.61 2.15 -13.22
CA ALA A 119 -13.54 2.51 -14.28
C ALA A 119 -14.98 2.17 -13.89
N GLY A 120 -15.87 3.17 -13.90
CA GLY A 120 -17.29 3.04 -13.54
C GLY A 120 -17.58 2.94 -12.04
N ARG A 121 -16.56 3.00 -11.18
CA ARG A 121 -16.68 2.87 -9.71
C ARG A 121 -16.76 4.24 -9.05
N ASP A 122 -17.51 4.35 -7.96
CA ASP A 122 -17.41 5.49 -7.06
C ASP A 122 -16.06 5.44 -6.31
N ALA A 123 -15.27 6.51 -6.37
CA ALA A 123 -13.97 6.57 -5.73
C ALA A 123 -13.59 8.01 -5.34
N THR A 124 -12.69 8.14 -4.39
CA THR A 124 -12.04 9.41 -4.03
C THR A 124 -10.51 9.28 -4.10
N CYS A 125 -9.82 10.40 -4.04
CA CYS A 125 -8.36 10.48 -4.00
C CYS A 125 -7.94 11.88 -3.52
N VAL A 126 -6.65 12.09 -3.32
CA VAL A 126 -6.15 13.45 -3.09
C VAL A 126 -6.51 14.35 -4.28
N ALA A 127 -6.85 15.61 -4.01
CA ALA A 127 -7.31 16.56 -5.02
C ALA A 127 -6.32 16.75 -6.19
N THR A 128 -5.02 16.58 -5.95
CA THR A 128 -3.96 16.79 -6.95
C THR A 128 -3.96 15.76 -8.08
N ILE A 129 -4.60 14.60 -7.90
CA ILE A 129 -4.69 13.54 -8.92
C ILE A 129 -6.12 13.24 -9.35
N LYS A 130 -7.07 14.08 -8.92
CA LYS A 130 -8.50 13.93 -9.21
C LYS A 130 -8.74 13.68 -10.70
N ASP A 131 -8.15 14.52 -11.55
CA ASP A 131 -8.37 14.46 -12.99
C ASP A 131 -7.79 13.17 -13.58
N ASP A 132 -6.68 12.64 -13.05
CA ASP A 132 -6.12 11.35 -13.47
C ASP A 132 -7.09 10.19 -13.17
N VAL A 133 -7.71 10.22 -11.99
CA VAL A 133 -8.67 9.20 -11.54
C VAL A 133 -9.99 9.29 -12.32
N ILE A 134 -10.46 10.50 -12.61
CA ILE A 134 -11.62 10.73 -13.49
C ILE A 134 -11.33 10.25 -14.92
N ASN A 135 -10.15 10.56 -15.47
CA ASN A 135 -9.74 10.14 -16.80
C ASN A 135 -9.58 8.61 -16.90
N ALA A 136 -9.28 7.94 -15.78
CA ALA A 136 -9.31 6.49 -15.67
C ALA A 136 -10.73 5.89 -15.58
N GLY A 137 -11.76 6.74 -15.57
CA GLY A 137 -13.17 6.36 -15.63
C GLY A 137 -13.90 6.32 -14.28
N ALA A 138 -13.31 6.80 -13.20
CA ALA A 138 -13.95 6.81 -11.88
C ALA A 138 -15.06 7.87 -11.78
N ASN A 139 -16.10 7.55 -11.02
CA ASN A 139 -17.10 8.51 -10.55
C ASN A 139 -16.55 9.19 -9.28
N PHE A 140 -15.76 10.25 -9.47
CA PHE A 140 -15.09 10.92 -8.35
C PHE A 140 -16.08 11.51 -7.33
N ARG A 141 -15.87 11.22 -6.04
CA ARG A 141 -16.60 11.81 -4.90
C ARG A 141 -15.64 12.53 -3.96
N ASP A 142 -15.92 13.77 -3.61
CA ASP A 142 -15.12 14.50 -2.60
C ASP A 142 -15.60 14.17 -1.19
N GLU A 143 -15.31 12.94 -0.74
CA GLU A 143 -15.72 12.41 0.56
C GLU A 143 -14.50 11.88 1.32
N PRO A 144 -14.50 11.90 2.66
CA PRO A 144 -13.39 11.37 3.47
C PRO A 144 -13.07 9.91 3.16
N VAL A 145 -14.11 9.10 2.97
CA VAL A 145 -14.02 7.71 2.59
C VAL A 145 -15.14 7.38 1.61
N VAL A 146 -14.81 6.64 0.55
CA VAL A 146 -15.76 6.11 -0.42
C VAL A 146 -15.60 4.61 -0.46
N VAL A 147 -16.71 3.89 -0.30
CA VAL A 147 -16.76 2.43 -0.34
C VAL A 147 -17.64 2.02 -1.54
N ASP A 148 -17.02 1.36 -2.52
CA ASP A 148 -17.71 0.78 -3.67
C ASP A 148 -17.36 -0.72 -3.78
N GLY A 149 -18.24 -1.54 -3.20
CA GLY A 149 -18.05 -2.98 -3.06
C GLY A 149 -16.82 -3.30 -2.22
N ASN A 150 -15.82 -3.92 -2.84
CA ASN A 150 -14.55 -4.27 -2.19
C ASN A 150 -13.48 -3.17 -2.29
N LEU A 151 -13.73 -2.07 -3.03
CA LEU A 151 -12.81 -0.94 -3.14
C LEU A 151 -13.15 0.13 -2.10
N ILE A 152 -12.14 0.52 -1.33
CA ILE A 152 -12.21 1.56 -0.32
C ILE A 152 -11.19 2.63 -0.67
N THR A 153 -11.63 3.88 -0.77
CA THR A 153 -10.73 4.99 -1.09
C THR A 153 -10.87 6.17 -0.14
N SER A 154 -9.78 6.88 0.10
CA SER A 154 -9.72 8.09 0.96
C SER A 154 -8.78 9.15 0.41
N ARG A 155 -8.90 10.41 0.85
CA ARG A 155 -8.20 11.54 0.18
C ARG A 155 -6.86 11.87 0.78
N LEU A 156 -6.70 11.86 2.10
CA LEU A 156 -5.52 12.41 2.76
C LEU A 156 -5.39 11.89 4.21
N PRO A 157 -4.24 12.13 4.90
CA PRO A 157 -4.00 11.56 6.23
C PRO A 157 -5.06 11.87 7.29
N ASN A 158 -5.76 13.01 7.19
CA ASN A 158 -6.83 13.33 8.15
C ASN A 158 -8.04 12.39 8.03
N ASP A 159 -8.21 11.72 6.89
CA ASP A 159 -9.29 10.75 6.65
C ASP A 159 -8.89 9.32 7.10
N LEU A 160 -7.69 9.12 7.67
CA LEU A 160 -7.22 7.81 8.13
C LEU A 160 -8.13 7.11 9.16
N PRO A 161 -8.74 7.82 10.13
CA PRO A 161 -9.70 7.20 11.05
C PRO A 161 -10.88 6.56 10.31
N GLU A 162 -11.50 7.29 9.38
CA GLU A 162 -12.61 6.82 8.56
C GLU A 162 -12.17 5.72 7.59
N PHE A 163 -11.00 5.86 6.98
CA PHE A 163 -10.40 4.88 6.08
C PHE A 163 -10.19 3.53 6.78
N CYS A 164 -9.51 3.53 7.93
CA CYS A 164 -9.25 2.31 8.69
C CYS A 164 -10.53 1.71 9.29
N ALA A 165 -11.50 2.53 9.71
CA ALA A 165 -12.80 2.05 10.15
C ALA A 165 -13.54 1.31 9.01
N ALA A 166 -13.59 1.89 7.80
CA ALA A 166 -14.22 1.26 6.65
C ALA A 166 -13.54 -0.07 6.26
N ILE A 167 -12.21 -0.15 6.32
CA ILE A 167 -11.48 -1.40 6.08
C ILE A 167 -11.83 -2.45 7.14
N LYS A 168 -11.87 -2.07 8.42
CA LYS A 168 -12.29 -2.94 9.51
C LYS A 168 -13.69 -3.49 9.25
N ASP A 169 -14.66 -2.63 8.98
CA ASP A 169 -16.05 -3.03 8.75
C ASP A 169 -16.15 -3.98 7.54
N ALA A 170 -15.41 -3.70 6.47
CA ALA A 170 -15.37 -4.55 5.29
C ALA A 170 -14.74 -5.93 5.54
N LEU A 171 -13.76 -6.04 6.44
CA LEU A 171 -13.16 -7.31 6.87
C LEU A 171 -14.11 -8.08 7.80
N GLU A 172 -14.76 -7.40 8.73
CA GLU A 172 -15.71 -8.03 9.65
C GLU A 172 -16.93 -8.61 8.91
N ALA A 173 -17.35 -7.99 7.82
CA ALA A 173 -18.48 -8.43 6.99
C ALA A 173 -18.18 -9.61 6.04
N ARG A 174 -16.96 -10.16 5.99
CA ARG A 174 -16.59 -11.26 5.07
C ARG A 174 -16.01 -12.49 5.78
N GLU A 175 -16.00 -13.61 5.07
CA GLU A 175 -15.26 -14.81 5.48
C GLU A 175 -13.75 -14.60 5.32
N PRO A 176 -12.91 -15.16 6.20
CA PRO A 176 -11.46 -15.05 6.10
C PRO A 176 -10.90 -15.82 4.90
N ALA A 177 -9.72 -15.40 4.47
CA ALA A 177 -8.95 -16.01 3.40
C ALA A 177 -8.76 -17.50 3.64
N LYS A 178 -8.97 -18.29 2.58
CA LYS A 178 -8.92 -19.76 2.63
C LYS A 178 -7.52 -20.34 2.51
N GLY A 179 -6.56 -19.54 2.04
CA GLY A 179 -5.15 -19.94 1.92
C GLY A 179 -4.46 -20.16 3.28
N GLY A 180 -3.22 -20.63 3.24
CA GLY A 180 -2.37 -20.75 4.43
C GLY A 180 -2.06 -19.37 5.06
N PRO A 181 -1.53 -19.30 6.29
CA PRO A 181 -1.12 -18.03 6.90
C PRO A 181 -0.05 -17.34 6.04
N LEU A 182 0.04 -16.00 6.13
CA LEU A 182 1.20 -15.30 5.58
C LEU A 182 2.46 -15.73 6.35
N PRO A 183 3.64 -15.74 5.71
CA PRO A 183 4.90 -16.04 6.38
C PRO A 183 5.07 -15.21 7.66
N ASP A 184 5.60 -15.82 8.72
CA ASP A 184 5.89 -15.10 9.95
C ASP A 184 6.98 -14.05 9.73
N LEU A 185 6.88 -12.93 10.45
CA LEU A 185 7.94 -11.95 10.46
C LEU A 185 9.19 -12.59 11.06
N ALA A 186 10.35 -12.38 10.43
CA ALA A 186 11.61 -12.62 11.12
C ALA A 186 11.59 -11.84 12.44
N SER A 187 12.18 -12.40 13.50
CA SER A 187 12.29 -11.71 14.78
C SER A 187 12.80 -10.28 14.53
N PRO A 188 12.08 -9.25 15.03
CA PRO A 188 12.48 -7.88 14.76
C PRO A 188 13.93 -7.71 15.23
N PRO A 189 14.79 -7.04 14.46
CA PRO A 189 16.12 -6.72 14.96
C PRO A 189 15.98 -5.96 16.27
N ASN A 190 16.87 -6.22 17.24
CA ASN A 190 16.94 -5.50 18.52
C ASN A 190 17.22 -3.99 18.38
N SER A 191 17.31 -3.48 17.15
CA SER A 191 17.47 -2.07 16.80
C SER A 191 16.48 -1.70 15.69
N SER A 192 15.76 -0.59 15.89
CA SER A 192 14.98 0.03 14.82
C SER A 192 15.85 1.11 14.17
N PRO A 193 16.18 0.99 12.87
CA PRO A 193 16.97 2.00 12.16
C PRO A 193 16.32 3.39 12.20
N ALA A 194 15.01 3.47 12.46
CA ALA A 194 14.29 4.73 12.63
C ALA A 194 14.81 5.63 13.77
N TYR A 195 15.58 5.08 14.73
CA TYR A 195 16.15 5.87 15.83
C TYR A 195 17.57 6.37 15.56
N THR A 196 18.29 5.75 14.63
CA THR A 196 19.73 6.00 14.45
C THR A 196 20.07 6.57 13.07
N ALA A 197 19.16 6.49 12.10
CA ALA A 197 19.41 6.89 10.73
C ALA A 197 18.14 7.38 10.02
N THR A 198 18.28 8.42 9.21
CA THR A 198 17.27 8.78 8.20
C THR A 198 17.59 8.08 6.89
N ALA A 199 16.58 7.79 6.08
CA ALA A 199 16.78 7.27 4.73
C ALA A 199 16.85 8.43 3.72
N ILE A 200 17.94 8.50 2.96
CA ILE A 200 18.16 9.52 1.92
C ILE A 200 17.98 8.90 0.55
N MET A 201 17.23 9.60 -0.31
CA MET A 201 17.05 9.25 -1.71
C MET A 201 18.32 9.50 -2.52
N LYS A 202 18.75 8.47 -3.25
CA LYS A 202 19.83 8.53 -4.25
C LYS A 202 19.28 8.12 -5.61
N ASN A 203 19.95 8.56 -6.66
CA ASN A 203 19.64 8.20 -8.04
C ASN A 203 20.88 7.56 -8.68
N ARG A 204 20.67 6.50 -9.46
CA ARG A 204 21.68 5.92 -10.34
C ARG A 204 21.11 5.71 -11.74
N ALA A 205 21.96 5.75 -12.76
CA ALA A 205 21.52 5.39 -14.11
C ALA A 205 20.99 3.94 -14.12
N ALA A 206 19.94 3.69 -14.91
CA ALA A 206 19.37 2.34 -15.06
C ALA A 206 20.33 1.38 -15.78
N GLY A 207 21.30 1.93 -16.51
CA GLY A 207 22.39 1.21 -17.17
C GLY A 207 23.40 2.21 -17.77
N PRO A 208 24.53 1.73 -18.31
CA PRO A 208 25.52 2.59 -18.94
C PRO A 208 24.89 3.48 -20.04
N GLY A 209 25.06 4.80 -19.93
CA GLY A 209 24.55 5.77 -20.90
C GLY A 209 23.03 5.96 -20.93
N SER A 210 22.28 5.43 -19.96
CA SER A 210 20.82 5.57 -19.93
C SER A 210 20.37 6.96 -19.45
N SER A 211 19.39 7.55 -20.14
CA SER A 211 18.62 8.71 -19.65
C SER A 211 17.61 8.35 -18.57
N ASN A 212 17.36 7.04 -18.36
CA ASN A 212 16.52 6.56 -17.29
C ASN A 212 17.35 6.42 -16.01
N TYR A 213 16.73 6.77 -14.89
CA TYR A 213 17.33 6.59 -13.57
C TYR A 213 16.48 5.66 -12.72
N ARG A 214 17.16 5.02 -11.77
CA ARG A 214 16.55 4.31 -10.66
C ARG A 214 16.79 5.11 -9.39
N ALA A 215 15.69 5.53 -8.77
CA ALA A 215 15.72 6.07 -7.42
C ALA A 215 15.82 4.90 -6.43
N TYR A 216 16.59 5.07 -5.37
CA TYR A 216 16.73 4.11 -4.29
C TYR A 216 17.11 4.84 -3.00
N ALA A 217 16.70 4.32 -1.85
CA ALA A 217 17.09 4.90 -0.57
C ALA A 217 18.29 4.17 0.05
N VAL A 218 19.06 4.91 0.84
CA VAL A 218 20.10 4.38 1.73
C VAL A 218 19.96 5.02 3.11
N LEU A 219 20.33 4.29 4.16
CA LEU A 219 20.41 4.86 5.49
C LEU A 219 21.61 5.83 5.56
N ASP A 220 21.37 7.03 6.08
CA ASP A 220 22.36 8.01 6.45
C ASP A 220 22.99 7.59 7.78
N ALA A 221 24.29 7.26 7.74
CA ALA A 221 25.03 6.64 8.84
C ALA A 221 25.71 7.68 9.73
#